data_AF-A0A8B8GK95-F1
#
_entry.id   AF-A0A8B8GK95-F1
#
_cell.length_a   1.000
_cell.length_b   1.000
_cell.length_c   1.000
_cell.angle_alpha   90.00
_cell.angle_beta   90.00
_cell.angle_gamma   90.00
#
_symmetry.space_group_name_H-M   'P 1'
#
loop_
_entity.id
_entity.type
_entity.pdbx_description
1 polymer ?
#
loop_
_entity_poly.entity_id
_entity_poly.type
_entity_poly.pdbx_seq_one_letter_code
_entity_poly.pdbx_strand_id
1 'polypeptide(L)'
;MFHVSDNSKARPDDRLYKIQPLIDLLVHKYNSALIPEQNVWKEATPGQSVSSKVVIDLMEPYLDSGRVLFADNWYNSVDLAEKLLCRNTLVETLRANRKRNPTGITKKKISKGETVAKINNKGVTVLKWKDRREVLMISTKQTNKIISVDRSRKTVKQKPEVVVDYNTGKGYIDLTDQLQSYHSALRKSLKWYRKIIIDLICNISVLNALTCSLV
;
A
#
# COMPACT_ATOMS: atom_id res chain seq x y z
N MET A 1 -5.29 11.82 -32.07
CA MET A 1 -6.44 12.02 -31.17
C MET A 1 -6.97 10.64 -30.83
N PHE A 2 -7.19 10.31 -29.56
CA PHE A 2 -7.66 8.98 -29.13
C PHE A 2 -9.17 8.89 -29.43
N HIS A 3 -9.60 7.86 -30.15
CA HIS A 3 -11.00 7.67 -30.57
C HIS A 3 -11.50 6.30 -30.13
N VAL A 4 -12.64 6.25 -29.44
CA VAL A 4 -13.28 5.02 -28.94
C VAL A 4 -14.69 4.84 -29.51
N SER A 5 -15.08 5.69 -30.48
CA SER A 5 -16.42 5.72 -31.09
C SER A 5 -16.35 5.95 -32.60
N ASP A 6 -17.37 5.47 -33.32
CA ASP A 6 -17.53 5.63 -34.77
C ASP A 6 -18.02 7.06 -35.12
N ASN A 7 -17.19 7.81 -35.82
CA ASN A 7 -17.47 9.21 -36.17
C ASN A 7 -18.68 9.39 -37.10
N SER A 8 -19.10 8.36 -37.83
CA SER A 8 -20.27 8.45 -38.72
C SER A 8 -21.59 8.65 -37.96
N LYS A 9 -21.59 8.34 -36.65
CA LYS A 9 -22.75 8.45 -35.76
C LYS A 9 -22.65 9.62 -34.78
N ALA A 10 -21.60 10.45 -34.89
CA ALA A 10 -21.35 11.55 -33.97
C ALA A 10 -22.31 12.72 -34.25
N ARG A 11 -23.02 13.17 -33.20
CA ARG A 11 -23.82 14.39 -33.30
C ARG A 11 -22.91 15.62 -33.20
N PRO A 12 -23.15 16.70 -33.98
CA PRO A 12 -22.28 17.87 -33.99
C PRO A 12 -22.17 18.62 -32.65
N ASP A 13 -23.19 18.49 -31.80
CA ASP A 13 -23.32 19.13 -30.49
C ASP A 13 -22.62 18.35 -29.36
N ASP A 14 -22.41 17.05 -29.54
CA ASP A 14 -21.77 16.20 -28.53
C ASP A 14 -20.24 16.23 -28.66
N ARG A 15 -19.63 17.14 -27.89
CA ARG A 15 -18.18 17.34 -27.83
C ARG A 15 -17.41 16.18 -27.19
N LEU A 16 -18.10 15.28 -26.47
CA LEU A 16 -17.48 14.16 -25.75
C LEU A 16 -17.73 12.80 -26.42
N TYR A 17 -18.61 12.72 -27.43
CA TYR A 17 -18.99 11.51 -28.16
C TYR A 17 -17.83 10.54 -28.43
N LYS A 18 -16.69 11.07 -28.87
CA LYS A 18 -15.48 10.32 -29.24
C LYS A 18 -14.82 9.56 -28.09
N ILE A 19 -15.09 9.96 -26.85
CA ILE A 19 -14.58 9.34 -25.62
C ILE A 19 -15.70 8.90 -24.68
N GLN A 20 -16.96 9.12 -25.04
CA GLN A 20 -18.13 8.83 -24.20
C GLN A 20 -18.19 7.36 -23.74
N PRO A 21 -17.95 6.35 -24.60
CA PRO A 21 -17.96 4.95 -24.17
C PRO A 21 -16.91 4.65 -23.08
N LEU A 22 -15.75 5.30 -23.17
CA LEU A 22 -14.70 5.17 -22.16
C LEU A 22 -15.12 5.85 -20.85
N ILE A 23 -15.74 7.04 -20.92
CA ILE A 23 -16.27 7.72 -19.73
C ILE A 23 -17.34 6.85 -19.06
N ASP A 24 -18.29 6.33 -19.82
CA ASP A 24 -19.39 5.51 -19.31
C ASP A 24 -18.86 4.23 -18.65
N LEU A 25 -17.89 3.57 -19.27
CA LEU A 25 -17.22 2.40 -18.69
C LEU A 25 -16.49 2.74 -17.38
N LEU A 26 -15.76 3.86 -17.34
CA LEU A 26 -15.06 4.32 -16.15
C LEU A 26 -16.03 4.69 -15.03
N VAL A 27 -17.13 5.38 -15.34
CA VAL A 27 -18.19 5.74 -14.39
C VAL A 27 -18.87 4.49 -13.85
N HIS A 28 -19.21 3.53 -14.72
CA HIS A 28 -19.80 2.26 -14.31
C HIS A 28 -18.89 1.49 -13.36
N LYS A 29 -17.61 1.31 -13.75
CA LYS A 29 -16.62 0.65 -12.88
C LYS A 29 -16.44 1.38 -11.57
N TYR A 30 -16.31 2.70 -11.60
CA TYR A 30 -16.17 3.52 -10.40
C TYR A 30 -17.38 3.34 -9.47
N ASN A 31 -18.61 3.44 -9.98
CA ASN A 31 -19.83 3.26 -9.18
C ASN A 31 -19.98 1.84 -8.63
N SER A 32 -19.52 0.83 -9.38
CA SER A 32 -19.54 -0.57 -8.93
C SER A 32 -18.47 -0.87 -7.86
N ALA A 33 -17.33 -0.18 -7.91
CA ALA A 33 -16.21 -0.40 -7.01
C ALA A 33 -16.20 0.56 -5.81
N LEU A 34 -16.87 1.70 -5.93
CA LEU A 34 -16.96 2.74 -4.92
C LEU A 34 -18.40 3.25 -4.85
N ILE A 35 -19.10 2.86 -3.79
CA ILE A 35 -20.36 3.50 -3.39
C ILE A 35 -19.95 4.65 -2.48
N PRO A 36 -19.96 5.91 -2.94
CA PRO A 36 -19.60 7.02 -2.07
C PRO A 36 -20.63 7.12 -0.94
N GLU A 37 -20.21 6.91 0.30
CA GLU A 37 -20.94 7.42 1.45
C GLU A 37 -21.00 8.96 1.36
N GLN A 38 -21.96 9.60 2.04
CA GLN A 38 -22.18 11.05 2.00
C GLN A 38 -20.91 11.90 2.24
N ASN A 39 -19.87 11.31 2.86
CA ASN A 39 -18.57 11.93 3.07
C ASN A 39 -17.47 11.18 2.31
N VAL A 40 -16.92 11.82 1.27
CA VAL A 40 -15.78 11.31 0.48
C VAL A 40 -14.47 11.26 1.30
N TRP A 41 -14.46 11.89 2.48
CA TRP A 41 -13.35 11.90 3.41
C TRP A 41 -13.69 11.04 4.64
N LYS A 42 -12.78 10.15 5.03
CA LYS A 42 -12.93 9.39 6.28
C LYS A 42 -12.58 10.28 7.46
N GLU A 43 -13.60 10.85 8.08
CA GLU A 43 -13.44 11.60 9.32
C GLU A 43 -12.94 10.69 10.46
N ALA A 44 -12.17 11.28 11.37
CA ALA A 44 -11.72 10.59 12.55
C ALA A 44 -12.92 10.39 13.50
N THR A 45 -13.43 9.16 13.57
CA THR A 45 -14.41 8.80 14.59
C THR A 45 -13.70 8.68 15.95
N PRO A 46 -14.25 9.23 17.06
CA PRO A 46 -13.67 9.09 18.38
C PRO A 46 -13.40 7.62 18.72
N GLY A 47 -12.16 7.31 19.13
CA GLY A 47 -11.74 5.95 19.46
C GLY A 47 -11.36 5.05 18.27
N GLN A 48 -11.55 5.50 17.02
CA GLN A 48 -11.16 4.76 15.83
C GLN A 48 -10.00 5.44 15.11
N SER A 49 -8.94 4.68 14.83
CA SER A 49 -7.83 5.18 14.01
C SER A 49 -8.26 5.23 12.54
N VAL A 50 -8.18 6.42 11.92
CA VAL A 50 -8.44 6.61 10.48
C VAL A 50 -7.60 5.66 9.64
N SER A 51 -6.31 5.51 9.96
CA SER A 51 -5.40 4.64 9.22
C SER A 51 -5.82 3.16 9.31
N SER A 52 -6.31 2.72 10.48
CA SER A 52 -6.81 1.36 10.66
C SER A 52 -8.12 1.14 9.90
N LYS A 53 -9.03 2.13 9.90
CA LYS A 53 -10.27 2.06 9.12
C LYS A 53 -9.99 1.96 7.62
N VAL A 54 -9.07 2.77 7.10
CA VAL A 54 -8.65 2.70 5.69
C VAL A 54 -8.14 1.30 5.34
N VAL A 55 -7.27 0.71 6.18
CA VAL A 55 -6.75 -0.64 5.91
C VAL A 55 -7.86 -1.68 5.92
N ILE A 56 -8.73 -1.69 6.94
CA ILE A 56 -9.81 -2.68 7.03
C ILE A 56 -10.73 -2.58 5.81
N ASP A 57 -11.18 -1.37 5.46
CA ASP A 57 -12.12 -1.18 4.36
C ASP A 57 -11.52 -1.56 3.00
N LEU A 58 -10.22 -1.30 2.77
CA LEU A 58 -9.53 -1.72 1.55
C LEU A 58 -9.23 -3.22 1.52
N MET A 59 -9.02 -3.82 2.69
CA MET A 59 -8.67 -5.23 2.82
C MET A 59 -9.87 -6.15 2.89
N GLU A 60 -11.08 -5.65 3.18
CA GLU A 60 -12.28 -6.48 3.40
C GLU A 60 -12.46 -7.65 2.41
N PRO A 61 -12.34 -7.47 1.08
CA PRO A 61 -12.48 -8.59 0.13
C PRO A 61 -11.30 -9.57 0.13
N TYR A 62 -10.19 -9.24 0.80
CA TYR A 62 -8.95 -10.01 0.84
C TYR A 62 -8.64 -10.63 2.20
N LEU A 63 -9.40 -10.29 3.23
CA LEU A 63 -9.24 -10.84 4.58
C LEU A 63 -9.56 -12.34 4.61
N ASP A 64 -9.11 -13.01 5.68
CA ASP A 64 -9.35 -14.44 5.93
C ASP A 64 -8.76 -15.40 4.88
N SER A 65 -8.01 -14.87 3.91
CA SER A 65 -7.38 -15.62 2.81
C SER A 65 -5.93 -16.03 3.10
N GLY A 66 -5.43 -15.81 4.32
CA GLY A 66 -4.03 -16.11 4.69
C GLY A 66 -2.98 -15.21 4.03
N ARG A 67 -3.38 -14.02 3.57
CA ARG A 67 -2.51 -13.10 2.82
C ARG A 67 -1.62 -12.25 3.74
N VAL A 68 -0.50 -11.80 3.18
CA VAL A 68 0.39 -10.83 3.83
C VAL A 68 0.11 -9.43 3.29
N LEU A 69 -0.17 -8.49 4.19
CA LEU A 69 -0.30 -7.07 3.91
C LEU A 69 1.03 -6.36 4.13
N PHE A 70 1.57 -5.81 3.05
CA PHE A 70 2.67 -4.85 3.09
C PHE A 70 2.11 -3.45 2.97
N ALA A 71 2.26 -2.64 4.02
CA ALA A 71 1.78 -1.26 4.05
C ALA A 71 2.84 -0.35 4.67
N ASP A 72 2.76 0.95 4.34
CA ASP A 72 3.60 1.97 4.96
C ASP A 72 3.36 2.03 6.48
N ASN A 73 4.39 2.46 7.23
CA ASN A 73 4.33 2.62 8.68
C ASN A 73 3.22 3.59 9.15
N TRP A 74 2.71 4.46 8.28
CA TRP A 74 1.56 5.32 8.57
C TRP A 74 0.25 4.52 8.74
N TYR A 75 0.14 3.34 8.15
CA TYR A 75 -1.06 2.53 8.24
C TYR A 75 -1.07 1.61 9.46
N ASN A 76 0.13 1.24 9.94
CA ASN A 76 0.29 0.15 10.89
C ASN A 76 0.29 0.58 12.36
N SER A 77 -0.28 -0.28 13.21
CA SER A 77 -0.32 -0.13 14.67
C SER A 77 -0.49 -1.49 15.35
N VAL A 78 -0.19 -1.57 16.65
CA VAL A 78 -0.43 -2.79 17.45
C VAL A 78 -1.92 -3.16 17.46
N ASP A 79 -2.82 -2.19 17.61
CA ASP A 79 -4.27 -2.41 17.59
C ASP A 79 -4.74 -3.04 16.26
N LEU A 80 -4.23 -2.53 15.13
CA LEU A 80 -4.56 -3.06 13.81
C LEU A 80 -4.00 -4.47 13.62
N ALA A 81 -2.74 -4.70 14.00
CA ALA A 81 -2.11 -6.02 13.87
C ALA A 81 -2.83 -7.09 14.71
N GLU A 82 -3.32 -6.75 15.91
CA GLU A 82 -4.13 -7.66 16.72
C GLU A 82 -5.44 -8.04 16.00
N LYS A 83 -6.11 -7.09 15.35
CA LYS A 83 -7.34 -7.35 14.58
C LYS A 83 -7.08 -8.21 13.34
N LEU A 84 -6.02 -7.90 12.61
CA LEU A 84 -5.66 -8.62 11.39
C LEU A 84 -5.13 -10.04 11.67
N LEU A 85 -4.46 -10.25 12.81
CA LEU A 85 -4.04 -11.57 13.25
C LEU A 85 -5.25 -12.51 13.46
N CYS A 86 -6.34 -12.00 14.04
CA CYS A 86 -7.59 -12.77 14.17
C CYS A 86 -8.21 -13.15 12.81
N ARG A 87 -7.86 -12.43 11.73
CA ARG A 87 -8.32 -12.66 10.35
C ARG A 87 -7.21 -13.22 9.45
N ASN A 88 -6.22 -13.89 10.06
CA ASN A 88 -5.09 -14.55 9.40
C ASN A 88 -4.34 -13.65 8.38
N THR A 89 -4.19 -12.36 8.69
CA THR A 89 -3.55 -11.36 7.82
C THR A 89 -2.31 -10.79 8.50
N LEU A 90 -1.20 -10.70 7.74
CA LEU A 90 0.11 -10.29 8.25
C LEU A 90 0.45 -8.82 7.96
N VAL A 91 1.13 -8.13 8.86
CA VAL A 91 1.58 -6.73 8.71
C VAL A 91 3.06 -6.67 9.03
N GLU A 92 3.88 -5.87 8.32
CA GLU A 92 5.34 -5.94 8.48
C GLU A 92 6.08 -4.66 8.94
N THR A 93 5.50 -3.46 9.01
CA THR A 93 6.23 -2.25 9.49
C THR A 93 5.52 -1.45 10.57
N LEU A 94 6.27 -0.73 11.42
CA LEU A 94 5.68 0.02 12.53
C LEU A 94 6.36 1.37 12.75
N ARG A 95 5.57 2.44 12.90
CA ARG A 95 6.10 3.75 13.29
C ARG A 95 6.39 3.77 14.79
N ALA A 96 7.57 4.27 15.19
CA ALA A 96 8.04 4.22 16.57
C ALA A 96 7.09 4.90 17.59
N ASN A 97 6.49 6.03 17.20
CA ASN A 97 5.65 6.86 18.07
C ASN A 97 4.17 6.44 18.09
N ARG A 98 3.85 5.19 17.75
CA ARG A 98 2.47 4.67 17.84
C ARG A 98 2.10 4.34 19.27
N LYS A 99 0.82 4.59 19.60
CA LYS A 99 0.22 4.17 20.87
C LYS A 99 0.34 2.64 21.02
N ARG A 100 0.46 2.18 22.26
CA ARG A 100 0.63 0.75 22.64
C ARG A 100 1.91 0.05 22.16
N ASN A 101 2.82 0.74 21.48
CA ASN A 101 4.13 0.17 21.20
C ASN A 101 4.87 -0.17 22.50
N PRO A 102 5.54 -1.34 22.60
CA PRO A 102 6.27 -1.72 23.81
C PRO A 102 7.46 -0.80 24.03
N THR A 103 7.40 0.04 25.06
CA THR A 103 8.42 1.04 25.40
C THR A 103 9.80 0.42 25.64
N GLY A 104 9.83 -0.78 26.23
CA GLY A 104 11.07 -1.55 26.43
C GLY A 104 11.76 -1.98 25.14
N ILE A 105 11.08 -1.97 23.99
CA ILE A 105 11.69 -2.19 22.68
C ILE A 105 11.97 -0.86 21.98
N THR A 106 10.98 0.05 21.94
CA THR A 106 11.13 1.31 21.19
C THR A 106 12.26 2.20 21.74
N LYS A 107 12.40 2.28 23.08
CA LYS A 107 13.43 3.09 23.74
C LYS A 107 14.79 2.38 23.89
N LYS A 108 14.85 1.06 23.71
CA LYS A 108 16.10 0.30 23.86
C LYS A 108 17.09 0.71 22.78
N LYS A 109 18.26 1.18 23.18
CA LYS A 109 19.38 1.42 22.26
C LYS A 109 19.99 0.09 21.89
N ILE A 110 20.25 -0.09 20.60
CA ILE A 110 20.85 -1.31 20.06
C ILE A 110 22.06 -0.98 19.21
N SER A 111 22.98 -1.94 19.11
CA SER A 111 24.16 -1.88 18.26
C SER A 111 23.81 -2.20 16.80
N LYS A 112 24.69 -1.83 15.87
CA LYS A 112 24.49 -2.18 14.45
C LYS A 112 24.50 -3.70 14.28
N GLY A 113 23.52 -4.24 13.56
CA GLY A 113 23.29 -5.67 13.36
C GLY A 113 22.47 -6.33 14.46
N GLU A 114 22.31 -5.69 15.63
CA GLU A 114 21.53 -6.24 16.74
C GLU A 114 20.03 -6.19 16.43
N THR A 115 19.31 -7.20 16.92
CA THR A 115 17.86 -7.30 16.82
C THR A 115 17.27 -7.60 18.20
N VAL A 116 16.21 -6.89 18.56
CA VAL A 116 15.44 -7.14 19.79
C VAL A 116 13.96 -7.23 19.44
N ALA A 117 13.26 -8.21 20.01
CA ALA A 117 11.84 -8.41 19.74
C ALA A 117 11.07 -8.65 21.03
N LYS A 118 9.79 -8.29 21.03
CA LYS A 118 8.84 -8.60 22.09
C LYS A 118 7.52 -9.03 21.48
N ILE A 119 6.98 -10.14 21.99
CA ILE A 119 5.66 -10.65 21.61
C ILE A 119 4.67 -10.22 22.70
N ASN A 120 3.49 -9.74 22.29
CA ASN A 120 2.40 -9.47 23.22
C ASN A 120 1.60 -10.76 23.52
N ASN A 121 0.68 -10.68 24.48
CA ASN A 121 -0.18 -11.81 24.86
C ASN A 121 -1.13 -12.31 23.75
N LYS A 122 -1.33 -11.53 22.68
CA LYS A 122 -2.15 -11.92 21.53
C LYS A 122 -1.33 -12.53 20.38
N GLY A 123 0.00 -12.62 20.52
CA GLY A 123 0.87 -13.19 19.49
C GLY A 123 1.44 -12.19 18.48
N VAL A 124 1.18 -10.88 18.63
CA VAL A 124 1.78 -9.85 17.79
C VAL A 124 3.22 -9.57 18.26
N THR A 125 4.16 -9.64 17.32
CA THR A 125 5.58 -9.39 17.55
C THR A 125 5.93 -7.96 17.14
N VAL A 126 6.62 -7.22 18.01
CA VAL A 126 7.28 -5.96 17.66
C VAL A 126 8.78 -6.16 17.72
N LEU A 127 9.46 -5.84 16.63
CA LEU A 127 10.88 -6.07 16.44
C LEU A 127 11.59 -4.75 16.14
N LYS A 128 12.75 -4.53 16.77
CA LYS A 128 13.63 -3.41 16.49
C LYS A 128 14.97 -3.94 16.00
N TRP A 129 15.42 -3.41 14.88
CA TRP A 129 16.69 -3.77 14.23
C TRP A 129 17.44 -2.52 13.80
N LYS A 130 18.77 -2.58 13.74
CA LYS A 130 19.60 -1.44 13.34
C LYS A 130 20.61 -1.83 12.27
N ASP A 131 20.47 -1.26 11.08
CA ASP A 131 21.58 -1.18 10.11
C ASP A 131 22.26 0.19 10.25
N ARG A 132 22.05 1.11 9.30
CA ARG A 132 22.48 2.51 9.43
C ARG A 132 21.61 3.31 10.40
N ARG A 133 20.32 2.98 10.44
CA ARG A 133 19.31 3.60 11.30
C ARG A 133 18.50 2.49 11.98
N GLU A 134 17.90 2.83 13.10
CA GLU A 134 16.97 1.94 13.80
C GLU A 134 15.66 1.86 13.01
N VAL A 135 15.19 0.64 12.81
CA VAL A 135 13.93 0.30 12.13
C VAL A 135 13.08 -0.49 13.10
N LEU A 136 11.79 -0.17 13.13
CA LEU A 136 10.80 -0.88 13.93
C LEU A 136 9.84 -1.61 12.99
N MET A 137 9.69 -2.89 13.22
CA MET A 137 8.84 -3.80 12.49
C MET A 137 7.75 -4.31 13.44
N ILE A 138 6.58 -4.59 12.88
CA ILE A 138 5.52 -5.36 13.55
C ILE A 138 5.32 -6.61 12.71
N SER A 139 4.97 -7.73 13.32
CA SER A 139 4.63 -8.94 12.58
C SER A 139 3.61 -9.75 13.35
N THR A 140 2.72 -10.43 12.62
CA THR A 140 1.82 -11.42 13.18
C THR A 140 2.37 -12.86 12.98
N LYS A 141 3.53 -13.01 12.33
CA LYS A 141 4.37 -14.24 12.35
C LYS A 141 5.23 -14.24 13.60
N GLN A 142 5.29 -15.36 14.32
CA GLN A 142 6.26 -15.55 15.41
C GLN A 142 7.62 -16.01 14.86
N THR A 143 8.37 -15.12 14.20
CA THR A 143 9.75 -15.43 13.82
C THR A 143 10.67 -14.22 13.94
N ASN A 144 11.64 -14.28 14.87
CA ASN A 144 12.76 -13.32 14.96
C ASN A 144 14.01 -13.88 14.26
N LYS A 145 13.81 -14.58 13.15
CA LYS A 145 14.90 -15.25 12.43
C LYS A 145 15.74 -14.21 11.71
N ILE A 146 17.05 -14.35 11.82
CA ILE A 146 18.02 -13.60 11.03
C ILE A 146 18.40 -14.48 9.84
N ILE A 147 18.36 -13.91 8.65
CA ILE A 147 18.76 -14.57 7.40
C ILE A 147 19.93 -13.83 6.76
N SER A 148 20.80 -14.60 6.10
CA SER A 148 21.87 -14.10 5.26
C SER A 148 21.32 -13.74 3.88
N VAL A 149 21.47 -12.48 3.49
CA VAL A 149 21.08 -12.00 2.16
C VAL A 149 22.34 -11.61 1.40
N ASP A 150 22.54 -12.22 0.25
CA ASP A 150 23.61 -11.87 -0.67
C ASP A 150 23.29 -10.55 -1.36
N ARG A 151 24.24 -9.62 -1.30
CA ARG A 151 24.21 -8.41 -2.11
C ARG A 151 25.28 -8.52 -3.19
N SER A 152 24.87 -8.36 -4.44
CA SER A 152 25.69 -8.25 -5.66
C SER A 152 27.19 -8.52 -5.44
N ARG A 153 27.55 -9.79 -5.66
CA ARG A 153 28.91 -10.36 -5.84
C ARG A 153 29.99 -10.21 -4.75
N LYS A 154 29.85 -9.46 -3.64
CA LYS A 154 30.95 -9.39 -2.64
C LYS A 154 30.58 -9.24 -1.15
N THR A 155 29.31 -9.12 -0.74
CA THR A 155 29.00 -8.99 0.70
C THR A 155 27.71 -9.72 1.10
N VAL A 156 27.84 -10.66 2.04
CA VAL A 156 26.71 -11.27 2.76
C VAL A 156 26.29 -10.33 3.87
N LYS A 157 25.02 -9.92 3.91
CA LYS A 157 24.46 -9.13 5.02
C LYS A 157 23.44 -9.96 5.80
N GLN A 158 23.57 -9.93 7.12
CA GLN A 158 22.56 -10.49 8.01
C GLN A 158 21.44 -9.48 8.25
N LYS A 159 20.19 -9.90 8.06
CA LYS A 159 18.99 -9.09 8.28
C LYS A 159 17.87 -9.95 8.88
N PRO A 160 16.97 -9.36 9.69
CA PRO A 160 15.76 -10.05 10.09
C PRO A 160 14.93 -10.45 8.87
N GLU A 161 14.34 -11.65 8.90
CA GLU A 161 13.48 -12.19 7.84
C GLU A 161 12.32 -11.22 7.52
N VAL A 162 11.66 -10.67 8.54
CA VAL A 162 10.60 -9.65 8.38
C VAL A 162 11.05 -8.39 7.63
N VAL A 163 12.35 -8.04 7.68
CA VAL A 163 12.88 -6.91 6.90
C VAL A 163 13.06 -7.29 5.44
N VAL A 164 13.38 -8.54 5.16
CA VAL A 164 13.54 -9.04 3.80
C VAL A 164 12.16 -9.19 3.14
N ASP A 165 11.21 -9.84 3.82
CA ASP A 165 9.83 -10.00 3.38
C ASP A 165 9.22 -8.63 3.04
N TYR A 166 9.32 -7.66 3.95
CA TYR A 166 8.83 -6.31 3.70
C TYR A 166 9.46 -5.63 2.49
N ASN A 167 10.79 -5.70 2.34
CA ASN A 167 11.46 -5.07 1.19
C ASN A 167 11.05 -5.72 -0.13
N THR A 168 10.82 -7.03 -0.14
CA THR A 168 10.31 -7.75 -1.32
C THR A 168 8.90 -7.28 -1.67
N GLY A 169 7.99 -7.24 -0.70
CA GLY A 169 6.62 -6.77 -0.92
C GLY A 169 6.54 -5.30 -1.33
N LYS A 170 7.30 -4.43 -0.66
CA LYS A 170 7.34 -2.99 -0.96
C LYS A 170 7.97 -2.68 -2.31
N GLY A 171 8.89 -3.52 -2.79
CA GLY A 171 9.58 -3.32 -4.08
C GLY A 171 8.63 -3.12 -5.26
N TYR A 172 7.49 -3.81 -5.27
CA TYR A 172 6.46 -3.65 -6.31
C TYR A 172 5.81 -2.26 -6.28
N ILE A 173 5.54 -1.72 -5.09
CA ILE A 173 4.96 -0.39 -4.90
C ILE A 173 5.97 0.66 -5.35
N ASP A 174 7.22 0.57 -4.87
CA ASP A 174 8.28 1.52 -5.21
C ASP A 174 8.58 1.52 -6.72
N LEU A 175 8.51 0.36 -7.39
CA LEU A 175 8.64 0.26 -8.86
C LEU A 175 7.48 0.95 -9.58
N THR A 176 6.25 0.74 -9.12
CA THR A 176 5.06 1.33 -9.74
C THR A 176 5.08 2.86 -9.62
N ASP A 177 5.43 3.38 -8.43
CA ASP A 177 5.63 4.81 -8.20
C ASP A 177 6.74 5.38 -9.10
N GLN A 178 7.84 4.64 -9.26
CA GLN A 178 8.94 5.03 -10.13
C GLN A 178 8.49 5.11 -11.61
N LEU A 179 7.79 4.09 -12.11
CA LEU A 179 7.28 4.07 -13.49
C LEU A 179 6.29 5.21 -13.74
N GLN A 180 5.40 5.49 -12.78
CA GLN A 180 4.47 6.62 -12.86
C GLN A 180 5.21 7.96 -12.92
N SER A 181 6.33 8.10 -12.21
CA SER A 181 7.13 9.33 -12.22
C SER A 181 7.83 9.57 -13.57
N TYR A 182 8.31 8.51 -14.24
CA TYR A 182 8.98 8.63 -15.54
C TYR A 182 8.03 8.85 -16.71
N HIS A 183 6.82 8.28 -16.64
CA HIS A 183 5.88 8.26 -17.76
C HIS A 183 4.60 9.08 -17.51
N SER A 184 4.70 10.20 -16.79
CA SER A 184 3.51 11.00 -16.49
C SER A 184 2.96 11.76 -17.71
N ALA A 185 1.73 11.40 -18.11
CA ALA A 185 0.96 12.13 -19.10
C ALA A 185 0.35 13.45 -18.58
N LEU A 186 0.49 13.75 -17.27
CA LEU A 186 -0.08 14.93 -16.66
C LEU A 186 0.55 16.22 -17.24
N ARG A 187 -0.29 17.22 -17.49
CA ARG A 187 0.12 18.56 -17.96
C ARG A 187 -0.51 19.65 -17.09
N LYS A 188 0.08 20.84 -17.10
CA LYS A 188 -0.49 22.00 -16.41
C LYS A 188 -1.91 22.25 -16.95
N SER A 189 -2.88 22.30 -16.05
CA SER A 189 -4.28 22.55 -16.38
C SER A 189 -4.97 23.22 -15.21
N LEU A 190 -5.86 24.18 -15.51
CA LEU A 190 -6.71 24.85 -14.53
C LEU A 190 -7.89 23.98 -14.07
N LYS A 191 -8.23 22.94 -14.85
CA LYS A 191 -9.38 22.07 -14.60
C LYS A 191 -8.92 20.76 -13.95
N TRP A 192 -9.19 20.58 -12.66
CA TRP A 192 -8.68 19.45 -11.86
C TRP A 192 -9.13 18.08 -12.38
N TYR A 193 -10.39 17.94 -12.83
CA TYR A 193 -10.93 16.68 -13.33
C TYR A 193 -10.18 16.14 -14.55
N ARG A 194 -9.62 17.03 -15.39
CA ARG A 194 -8.81 16.61 -16.55
C ARG A 194 -7.56 15.88 -16.11
N LYS A 195 -6.95 16.29 -14.99
CA LYS A 195 -5.77 15.63 -14.43
C LYS A 195 -6.13 14.22 -13.97
N ILE A 196 -7.26 14.06 -13.26
CA ILE A 196 -7.70 12.74 -12.79
C ILE A 196 -7.97 11.79 -13.97
N ILE A 197 -8.71 12.24 -14.99
CA ILE A 197 -9.03 11.40 -16.14
C ILE A 197 -7.76 10.97 -16.88
N ILE A 198 -6.84 11.92 -17.11
CA ILE A 198 -5.57 11.62 -17.79
C ILE A 198 -4.70 10.67 -16.95
N ASP A 199 -4.63 10.86 -15.64
CA ASP A 199 -3.87 9.97 -14.75
C ASP A 199 -4.48 8.56 -14.73
N LEU A 200 -5.80 8.46 -14.62
CA LEU A 200 -6.52 7.18 -14.61
C LEU A 200 -6.30 6.39 -15.90
N ILE A 201 -6.40 7.04 -17.06
CA ILE A 201 -6.25 6.39 -18.36
C ILE A 201 -4.77 6.14 -18.65
N CYS A 202 -3.95 7.18 -18.66
CA CYS A 202 -2.59 7.06 -19.21
C CYS A 202 -1.57 6.49 -18.22
N ASN A 203 -1.80 6.60 -16.91
CA ASN A 203 -0.89 6.06 -15.90
C ASN A 203 -1.48 4.79 -15.29
N ILE A 204 -2.59 4.88 -14.57
CA ILE A 204 -3.12 3.75 -13.77
C ILE A 204 -3.52 2.57 -14.66
N SER A 205 -4.29 2.80 -15.74
CA SER A 205 -4.75 1.69 -16.59
C SER A 205 -3.61 1.01 -17.36
N VAL A 206 -2.62 1.78 -17.81
CA VAL A 206 -1.44 1.26 -18.52
C VAL A 206 -0.54 0.46 -17.57
N LEU A 207 -0.31 0.97 -16.35
CA LEU A 207 0.45 0.25 -15.33
C LEU A 207 -0.25 -1.05 -14.95
N ASN A 208 -1.57 -1.01 -14.69
CA ASN A 208 -2.34 -2.22 -14.40
C ASN A 208 -2.27 -3.25 -15.53
N ALA A 209 -2.36 -2.82 -16.79
CA ALA A 209 -2.23 -3.71 -17.95
C ALA A 209 -0.83 -4.33 -18.04
N LEU A 210 0.22 -3.54 -17.82
CA LEU A 210 1.59 -4.04 -17.76
C LEU A 210 1.77 -5.05 -16.62
N THR A 211 1.27 -4.76 -15.42
CA THR A 211 1.36 -5.68 -14.27
C THR A 211 0.62 -6.98 -14.52
N CYS A 212 -0.58 -6.94 -15.11
CA CYS A 212 -1.33 -8.16 -15.45
C CYS A 212 -0.64 -9.01 -16.52
N SER A 213 0.22 -8.42 -17.35
CA SER A 213 1.00 -9.18 -18.36
C SER A 213 2.28 -9.84 -17.81
N LEU A 214 2.68 -9.49 -16.59
CA LEU A 214 3.89 -9.99 -15.92
C LEU A 214 3.60 -11.08 -14.87
N VAL A 215 2.32 -11.38 -14.63
CA VAL A 215 1.81 -12.44 -13.73
C VAL A 215 1.24 -13.55 -14.58
#